data_AF-A0A328B0N8-F1
#
_entry.id   AF-A0A328B0N8-F1
#
_cell.length_a   1.000
_cell.length_b   1.000
_cell.length_c   1.000
_cell.angle_alpha   90.00
_cell.angle_beta   90.00
_cell.angle_gamma   90.00
#
_symmetry.space_group_name_H-M   'P 1'
#
loop_
_entity.id
_entity.type
_entity.pdbx_description
1 polymer ?
#
loop_
_entity_poly.entity_id
_entity_poly.type
_entity_poly.pdbx_seq_one_letter_code
_entity_poly.pdbx_strand_id
1 'polypeptide(L)'
;MVVVPSDRTRAWVIRLVEVLRLQFGLPTDIVSVPSLHSYDQIPSESFEQRVFGRGQEGHSAWQATRPTATADSIRWSDSLVVNATGYDPSILPPELRLGTIISPTFHGLYRMEALVGPVLSGEPPHIGVIVSRAGESWLVQGARLAVPERAIMQRALDSTFGRTITLLRGAADHLITGKPLPEPVPLPPLAEAPSGLGFWASRLLRAGLPKLGRQLSKPFRRQDWCIGYRSAQPEDSPANLQLDPASFQLLDSGRSSFYADPFVFRHDGVTALFFEDFDYGTQRGCISYVVLGEDGARGEPVQTLSRPYHLSYPYLFDHHGAAMMIPESSANGTIELYEAEAFPDRWRLRSVLVGNIEAADTTLHFDEATGIWWMFAAVTEFGSSSHDTLSIFYADRLDGPWRPHAANPVKFDPSCSRPAGPLVRWNGRLFRPAQDCTRGYGDGLVWCEIQDLTPEVFREAVVARQRPYRGFAGLHTYGRAAGFEVVDFKRNRWRFVQ
;
A
#
# COMPACT_ATOMS: atom_id res chain seq x y z
N MET A 1 -1.76 -9.12 -27.22
CA MET A 1 -1.10 -10.45 -27.15
C MET A 1 -0.19 -10.51 -25.95
N VAL A 2 -0.15 -11.64 -25.23
CA VAL A 2 0.76 -11.88 -24.11
C VAL A 2 1.74 -12.99 -24.49
N VAL A 3 3.02 -12.69 -24.48
CA VAL A 3 4.06 -13.55 -25.02
C VAL A 3 4.84 -14.18 -23.88
N VAL A 4 4.99 -15.51 -23.91
CA VAL A 4 5.51 -16.32 -22.80
C VAL A 4 6.55 -17.34 -23.28
N PRO A 5 7.38 -17.90 -22.36
CA PRO A 5 8.27 -19.00 -22.70
C PRO A 5 7.52 -20.27 -23.10
N SER A 6 8.18 -21.16 -23.85
CA SER A 6 7.56 -22.37 -24.43
C SER A 6 7.13 -23.44 -23.41
N ASP A 7 7.77 -23.49 -22.25
CA ASP A 7 7.61 -24.54 -21.24
C ASP A 7 6.63 -24.16 -20.12
N ARG A 8 6.92 -23.09 -19.37
CA ARG A 8 6.10 -22.65 -18.22
C ARG A 8 6.16 -21.14 -18.00
N THR A 9 5.14 -20.64 -17.32
CA THR A 9 5.02 -19.23 -16.91
C THR A 9 4.49 -19.11 -15.48
N ARG A 10 4.56 -17.91 -14.90
CA ARG A 10 4.01 -17.64 -13.55
C ARG A 10 2.52 -17.34 -13.65
N ALA A 11 1.77 -17.71 -12.62
CA ALA A 11 0.31 -17.56 -12.55
C ALA A 11 -0.19 -16.11 -12.73
N TRP A 12 0.61 -15.12 -12.34
CA TRP A 12 0.28 -13.71 -12.55
C TRP A 12 0.06 -13.35 -14.03
N VAL A 13 0.71 -14.06 -14.96
CA VAL A 13 0.56 -13.84 -16.40
C VAL A 13 -0.83 -14.25 -16.86
N ILE A 14 -1.35 -15.38 -16.35
CA ILE A 14 -2.72 -15.83 -16.63
C ILE A 14 -3.72 -14.83 -16.08
N ARG A 15 -3.50 -14.37 -14.84
CA ARG A 15 -4.34 -13.35 -14.23
C ARG A 15 -4.31 -12.03 -15.01
N LEU A 16 -3.15 -11.62 -15.53
CA LEU A 16 -3.05 -10.42 -16.36
C LEU A 16 -3.88 -10.55 -17.63
N VAL A 17 -3.84 -11.71 -18.31
CA VAL A 17 -4.65 -11.96 -19.52
C VAL A 17 -6.13 -11.75 -19.24
N GLU A 18 -6.65 -12.29 -18.14
CA GLU A 18 -8.04 -12.11 -17.71
C GLU A 18 -8.36 -10.63 -17.45
N VAL A 19 -7.49 -9.94 -16.73
CA VAL A 19 -7.66 -8.52 -16.39
C VAL A 19 -7.70 -7.65 -17.64
N LEU A 20 -6.76 -7.82 -18.57
CA LEU A 20 -6.72 -7.05 -19.81
C LEU A 20 -7.96 -7.35 -20.68
N ARG A 21 -8.37 -8.61 -20.77
CA ARG A 21 -9.55 -9.02 -21.54
C ARG A 21 -10.82 -8.38 -21.00
N LEU A 22 -11.01 -8.41 -19.67
CA LEU A 22 -12.18 -7.83 -19.01
C LEU A 22 -12.20 -6.30 -19.13
N GLN A 23 -11.06 -5.64 -19.01
CA GLN A 23 -10.99 -4.17 -19.04
C GLN A 23 -11.24 -3.59 -20.43
N PHE A 24 -10.60 -4.15 -21.47
CA PHE A 24 -10.63 -3.55 -22.80
C PHE A 24 -11.66 -4.19 -23.74
N GLY A 25 -12.17 -5.39 -23.42
CA GLY A 25 -13.03 -6.14 -24.33
C GLY A 25 -12.34 -6.56 -25.63
N LEU A 26 -11.01 -6.49 -25.67
CA LEU A 26 -10.19 -6.82 -26.85
C LEU A 26 -9.69 -8.27 -26.80
N PRO A 27 -9.47 -8.92 -27.96
CA PRO A 27 -8.81 -10.21 -28.03
C PRO A 27 -7.46 -10.17 -27.31
N THR A 28 -7.32 -11.02 -26.30
CA THR A 28 -6.12 -11.10 -25.46
C THR A 28 -5.74 -12.57 -25.36
N ASP A 29 -4.79 -12.97 -26.19
CA ASP A 29 -4.32 -14.36 -26.28
C ASP A 29 -2.87 -14.51 -25.82
N ILE A 30 -2.55 -15.73 -25.41
CA ILE A 30 -1.23 -16.18 -25.00
C ILE A 30 -0.54 -16.81 -26.21
N VAL A 31 0.67 -16.36 -26.49
CA VAL A 31 1.53 -16.89 -27.56
C VAL A 31 2.85 -17.34 -26.93
N SER A 32 3.23 -18.60 -27.13
CA SER A 32 4.54 -19.09 -26.70
C SER A 32 5.62 -18.77 -27.72
N VAL A 33 6.82 -18.45 -27.27
CA VAL A 33 8.02 -18.32 -28.13
C VAL A 33 8.82 -19.62 -28.08
N PRO A 34 8.85 -20.44 -29.14
CA PRO A 34 9.47 -21.77 -29.10
C PRO A 34 10.97 -21.76 -28.78
N SER A 35 11.69 -20.69 -29.14
CA SER A 35 13.12 -20.55 -28.89
C SER A 35 13.48 -20.15 -27.45
N LEU A 36 12.50 -19.74 -26.64
CA LEU A 36 12.71 -19.24 -25.29
C LEU A 36 12.13 -20.21 -24.26
N HIS A 37 12.85 -20.38 -23.16
CA HIS A 37 12.49 -21.27 -22.06
C HIS A 37 12.43 -20.47 -20.76
N SER A 38 11.63 -20.93 -19.81
CA SER A 38 11.55 -20.31 -18.50
C SER A 38 12.90 -20.41 -17.79
N TYR A 39 13.22 -19.39 -17.01
CA TYR A 39 14.42 -19.44 -16.17
C TYR A 39 14.24 -20.42 -15.00
N ASP A 40 15.37 -20.74 -14.38
CA ASP A 40 15.40 -21.55 -13.18
C ASP A 40 14.61 -20.91 -12.04
N GLN A 41 14.02 -21.76 -11.21
CA GLN A 41 13.34 -21.32 -10.01
C GLN A 41 14.35 -20.70 -9.04
N ILE A 42 13.96 -19.61 -8.39
CA ILE A 42 14.80 -18.94 -7.40
C ILE A 42 15.16 -19.93 -6.29
N PRO A 43 16.45 -20.19 -5.98
CA PRO A 43 16.85 -21.24 -5.05
C PRO A 43 16.21 -21.16 -3.65
N SER A 44 16.00 -19.95 -3.12
CA SER A 44 15.34 -19.74 -1.83
C SER A 44 13.86 -20.13 -1.84
N GLU A 45 13.17 -19.93 -2.96
CA GLU A 45 11.77 -20.35 -3.15
C GLU A 45 11.65 -21.87 -3.07
N SER A 46 12.54 -22.60 -3.77
CA SER A 46 12.60 -24.06 -3.76
C SER A 46 12.87 -24.63 -2.36
N PHE A 47 13.71 -23.97 -1.57
CA PHE A 47 13.95 -24.35 -0.19
C PHE A 47 12.72 -24.11 0.69
N GLU A 48 12.12 -22.92 0.62
CA GLU A 48 10.92 -22.56 1.38
C GLU A 48 9.75 -23.52 1.08
N GLN A 49 9.52 -23.88 -0.18
CA GLN A 49 8.48 -24.84 -0.57
C GLN A 49 8.69 -26.24 0.02
N ARG A 50 9.93 -26.67 0.23
CA ARG A 50 10.23 -27.96 0.89
C ARG A 50 10.00 -27.89 2.40
N VAL A 51 10.28 -26.74 3.01
CA VAL A 51 10.21 -26.56 4.47
C VAL A 51 8.79 -26.23 4.95
N PHE A 52 8.09 -25.34 4.23
CA PHE A 52 6.77 -24.82 4.62
C PHE A 52 5.61 -25.43 3.81
N GLY A 53 5.92 -26.36 2.89
CA GLY A 53 4.96 -26.92 1.93
C GLY A 53 4.78 -26.04 0.68
N ARG A 54 4.19 -26.60 -0.37
CA ARG A 54 3.76 -25.80 -1.53
C ARG A 54 2.62 -24.89 -1.09
N GLY A 55 2.87 -23.58 -1.01
CA GLY A 55 1.79 -22.60 -0.85
C GLY A 55 0.80 -22.75 -2.01
N GLN A 56 -0.50 -22.75 -1.70
CA GLN A 56 -1.58 -22.79 -2.68
C GLN A 56 -1.55 -21.60 -3.65
N GLU A 57 -2.05 -21.81 -4.87
CA GLU A 57 -2.67 -20.89 -5.85
C GLU A 57 -2.41 -19.37 -5.73
N GLY A 58 -1.14 -18.95 -5.59
CA GLY A 58 -0.72 -17.54 -5.63
C GLY A 58 -0.21 -17.09 -7.00
N HIS A 59 -0.02 -15.77 -7.18
CA HIS A 59 0.53 -15.16 -8.39
C HIS A 59 1.93 -15.69 -8.78
N SER A 60 2.69 -16.16 -7.80
CA SER A 60 4.02 -16.75 -7.95
C SER A 60 4.00 -18.21 -8.36
N ALA A 61 2.87 -18.91 -8.38
CA ALA A 61 2.85 -20.32 -8.78
C ALA A 61 3.30 -20.52 -10.23
N TRP A 62 4.10 -21.56 -10.49
CA TRP A 62 4.45 -21.98 -11.85
C TRP A 62 3.31 -22.76 -12.50
N GLN A 63 3.02 -22.46 -13.76
CA GLN A 63 2.03 -23.14 -14.58
C GLN A 63 2.62 -23.51 -15.94
N ALA A 64 2.23 -24.67 -16.48
CA ALA A 64 2.62 -25.04 -17.83
C ALA A 64 2.08 -24.02 -18.84
N THR A 65 2.90 -23.64 -19.82
CA THR A 65 2.47 -22.72 -20.87
C THR A 65 1.38 -23.38 -21.71
N ARG A 66 0.25 -22.68 -21.87
CA ARG A 66 -0.88 -23.11 -22.70
C ARG A 66 -1.20 -21.99 -23.70
N PRO A 67 -0.60 -22.00 -24.90
CA PRO A 67 -0.89 -21.01 -25.92
C PRO A 67 -2.36 -21.07 -26.33
N THR A 68 -2.95 -19.91 -26.58
CA THR A 68 -4.35 -19.78 -27.05
C THR A 68 -4.42 -19.28 -28.49
N ALA A 69 -3.30 -18.84 -29.06
CA ALA A 69 -3.15 -18.48 -30.46
C ALA A 69 -1.77 -18.92 -31.00
N THR A 70 -1.67 -19.06 -32.32
CA THR A 70 -0.41 -19.31 -33.03
C THR A 70 0.12 -18.02 -33.64
N ALA A 71 1.44 -17.83 -33.64
CA ALA A 71 2.08 -16.59 -34.09
C ALA A 71 1.76 -16.21 -35.54
N ASP A 72 1.59 -17.21 -36.42
CA ASP A 72 1.34 -17.03 -37.86
C ASP A 72 -0.02 -16.36 -38.16
N SER A 73 -0.96 -16.41 -37.21
CA SER A 73 -2.31 -15.85 -37.38
C SER A 73 -2.44 -14.39 -36.95
N ILE A 74 -1.36 -13.78 -36.45
CA ILE A 74 -1.39 -12.51 -35.73
C ILE A 74 -0.75 -11.39 -36.57
N ARG A 75 -1.48 -10.28 -36.72
CA ARG A 75 -0.91 -9.02 -37.23
C ARG A 75 -0.24 -8.26 -36.10
N TRP A 76 1.07 -8.47 -35.95
CA TRP A 76 1.85 -7.89 -34.87
C TRP A 76 1.92 -6.36 -34.89
N SER A 77 1.94 -5.74 -36.08
CA SER A 77 1.96 -4.27 -36.24
C SER A 77 0.78 -3.57 -35.58
N ASP A 78 -0.36 -4.26 -35.50
CA ASP A 78 -1.63 -3.72 -35.01
C ASP A 78 -1.90 -4.18 -33.57
N SER A 79 -0.92 -4.84 -32.94
CA SER A 79 -1.06 -5.48 -31.64
C SER A 79 -0.22 -4.77 -30.57
N LEU A 80 -0.78 -4.62 -29.38
CA LEU A 80 -0.02 -4.41 -28.15
C LEU A 80 0.48 -5.78 -27.65
N VAL A 81 1.79 -5.89 -27.46
CA VAL A 81 2.48 -7.11 -27.04
C VAL A 81 2.93 -6.95 -25.59
N VAL A 82 2.47 -7.80 -24.68
CA VAL A 82 3.01 -7.92 -23.33
C VAL A 82 4.10 -8.98 -23.34
N ASN A 83 5.35 -8.59 -23.13
CA ASN A 83 6.47 -9.50 -23.02
C ASN A 83 6.55 -10.05 -21.59
N ALA A 84 6.03 -11.25 -21.37
CA ALA A 84 6.13 -11.98 -20.10
C ALA A 84 7.17 -13.12 -20.17
N THR A 85 8.12 -13.05 -21.11
CA THR A 85 9.17 -14.06 -21.28
C THR A 85 10.30 -13.93 -20.24
N GLY A 86 10.47 -12.73 -19.68
CA GLY A 86 11.60 -12.38 -18.80
C GLY A 86 12.89 -12.06 -19.55
N TYR A 87 12.87 -12.09 -20.89
CA TYR A 87 14.00 -11.71 -21.73
C TYR A 87 13.86 -10.27 -22.24
N ASP A 88 15.00 -9.70 -22.65
CA ASP A 88 15.05 -8.41 -23.31
C ASP A 88 14.22 -8.43 -24.61
N PRO A 89 13.39 -7.40 -24.87
CA PRO A 89 12.56 -7.35 -26.07
C PRO A 89 13.36 -7.38 -27.38
N SER A 90 14.64 -6.99 -27.38
CA SER A 90 15.52 -7.01 -28.56
C SER A 90 15.83 -8.41 -29.08
N ILE A 91 15.75 -9.44 -28.23
CA ILE A 91 16.01 -10.83 -28.62
C ILE A 91 14.75 -11.59 -29.03
N LEU A 92 13.57 -10.97 -28.91
CA LEU A 92 12.33 -11.56 -29.37
C LEU A 92 12.35 -11.71 -30.91
N PRO A 93 11.65 -12.71 -31.46
CA PRO A 93 11.57 -12.90 -32.90
C PRO A 93 11.20 -11.60 -33.65
N PRO A 94 11.80 -11.31 -34.82
CA PRO A 94 11.63 -10.04 -35.53
C PRO A 94 10.17 -9.64 -35.78
N GLU A 95 9.30 -10.62 -36.06
CA GLU A 95 7.87 -10.41 -36.32
C GLU A 95 7.13 -9.80 -35.12
N LEU A 96 7.46 -10.20 -33.90
CA LEU A 96 6.89 -9.65 -32.66
C LEU A 96 7.31 -8.19 -32.45
N ARG A 97 8.54 -7.86 -32.88
CA ARG A 97 9.12 -6.52 -32.75
C ARG A 97 8.54 -5.50 -33.73
N LEU A 98 7.65 -5.92 -34.63
CA LEU A 98 6.84 -5.02 -35.45
C LEU A 98 5.74 -4.32 -34.64
N GLY A 99 5.31 -4.91 -33.52
CA GLY A 99 4.31 -4.34 -32.62
C GLY A 99 4.90 -3.39 -31.58
N THR A 100 4.01 -2.78 -30.78
CA THR A 100 4.43 -2.06 -29.57
C THR A 100 4.54 -3.07 -28.43
N ILE A 101 5.70 -3.17 -27.80
CA ILE A 101 5.97 -4.15 -26.74
C ILE A 101 6.01 -3.44 -25.39
N ILE A 102 5.27 -3.95 -24.39
CA ILE A 102 5.46 -3.59 -22.99
C ILE A 102 6.10 -4.75 -22.23
N SER A 103 7.19 -4.46 -21.52
CA SER A 103 7.97 -5.45 -20.78
C SER A 103 8.09 -5.01 -19.31
N PRO A 104 7.70 -5.85 -18.34
CA PRO A 104 7.98 -5.55 -16.94
C PRO A 104 9.49 -5.69 -16.68
N THR A 105 10.03 -4.79 -15.87
CA THR A 105 11.36 -4.92 -15.29
C THR A 105 11.24 -5.09 -13.79
N PHE A 106 12.11 -5.92 -13.24
CA PHE A 106 12.25 -6.21 -11.84
C PHE A 106 13.61 -5.69 -11.40
N HIS A 107 13.61 -4.65 -10.59
CA HIS A 107 14.81 -3.97 -10.11
C HIS A 107 15.81 -3.62 -11.24
N GLY A 108 15.27 -3.12 -12.36
CA GLY A 108 16.05 -2.70 -13.53
C GLY A 108 16.29 -3.77 -14.60
N LEU A 109 16.01 -5.05 -14.33
CA LEU A 109 16.24 -6.17 -15.25
C LEU A 109 14.92 -6.83 -15.68
N TYR A 110 14.84 -7.41 -16.88
CA TYR A 110 13.63 -8.15 -17.31
C TYR A 110 13.40 -9.46 -16.53
N ARG A 111 14.46 -9.95 -15.87
CA ARG A 111 14.49 -11.21 -15.14
C ARG A 111 14.02 -11.05 -13.69
N MET A 112 13.10 -11.90 -13.25
CA MET A 112 12.50 -11.85 -11.91
C MET A 112 13.50 -12.13 -10.78
N GLU A 113 14.60 -12.83 -11.06
CA GLU A 113 15.67 -13.14 -10.09
C GLU A 113 16.35 -11.87 -9.56
N ALA A 114 16.22 -10.75 -10.27
CA ALA A 114 16.67 -9.44 -9.81
C ALA A 114 15.93 -8.97 -8.54
N LEU A 115 14.77 -9.56 -8.20
CA LEU A 115 14.06 -9.29 -6.94
C LEU A 115 14.74 -9.89 -5.72
N VAL A 116 15.57 -10.93 -5.89
CA VAL A 116 16.14 -11.66 -4.76
C VAL A 116 17.05 -10.76 -3.93
N GLY A 117 17.89 -9.94 -4.60
CA GLY A 117 18.78 -8.97 -3.96
C GLY A 117 18.05 -8.03 -2.99
N PRO A 118 17.13 -7.18 -3.48
CA PRO A 118 16.40 -6.20 -2.67
C PRO A 118 15.53 -6.87 -1.58
N VAL A 119 14.83 -7.97 -1.91
CA VAL A 119 14.00 -8.68 -0.91
C VAL A 119 14.84 -9.21 0.25
N LEU A 120 16.05 -9.72 -0.02
CA LEU A 120 16.96 -10.21 1.02
C LEU A 120 17.68 -9.09 1.78
N SER A 121 17.95 -7.92 1.19
CA SER A 121 18.45 -6.73 1.93
C SER A 121 17.38 -6.07 2.77
N GLY A 122 16.09 -6.34 2.49
CA GLY A 122 15.00 -5.54 3.04
C GLY A 122 14.93 -4.14 2.41
N GLU A 123 15.48 -3.97 1.21
CA GLU A 123 15.28 -2.78 0.40
C GLU A 123 13.98 -2.90 -0.40
N PRO A 124 13.20 -1.83 -0.56
CA PRO A 124 12.04 -1.81 -1.45
C PRO A 124 12.42 -2.25 -2.87
N PRO A 125 11.87 -3.37 -3.38
CA PRO A 125 12.03 -3.74 -4.78
C PRO A 125 11.44 -2.66 -5.68
N HIS A 126 11.95 -2.57 -6.90
CA HIS A 126 11.43 -1.66 -7.91
C HIS A 126 10.81 -2.49 -9.03
N ILE A 127 9.67 -2.07 -9.56
CA ILE A 127 9.14 -2.61 -10.82
C ILE A 127 9.03 -1.44 -11.80
N GLY A 128 9.47 -1.67 -13.03
CA GLY A 128 9.19 -0.79 -14.16
C GLY A 128 8.34 -1.47 -15.21
N VAL A 129 7.75 -0.66 -16.09
CA VAL A 129 7.21 -1.09 -17.37
C VAL A 129 7.93 -0.30 -18.45
N ILE A 130 8.66 -1.01 -19.30
CA ILE A 130 9.38 -0.45 -20.45
C ILE A 130 8.52 -0.66 -21.69
N VAL A 131 8.32 0.41 -22.46
CA VAL A 131 7.76 0.32 -23.82
C VAL A 131 8.91 0.20 -24.79
N SER A 132 8.83 -0.72 -25.74
CA SER A 132 9.76 -0.86 -26.86
C SER A 132 9.00 -0.78 -28.17
N ARG A 133 9.39 0.17 -29.04
CA ARG A 133 8.76 0.39 -30.36
C ARG A 133 9.80 0.94 -31.34
N ALA A 134 9.84 0.37 -32.54
CA ALA A 134 10.73 0.84 -33.62
C ALA A 134 12.22 0.95 -33.22
N GLY A 135 12.71 0.08 -32.32
CA GLY A 135 14.10 0.08 -31.84
C GLY A 135 14.38 1.02 -30.67
N GLU A 136 13.42 1.84 -30.26
CA GLU A 136 13.53 2.71 -29.07
C GLU A 136 12.91 2.03 -27.85
N SER A 137 13.38 2.38 -26.65
CA SER A 137 12.81 1.90 -25.40
C SER A 137 12.82 2.96 -24.31
N TRP A 138 11.71 3.10 -23.58
CA TRP A 138 11.56 4.08 -22.50
C TRP A 138 10.70 3.55 -21.36
N LEU A 139 10.91 4.08 -20.16
CA LEU A 139 10.11 3.79 -18.98
C LEU A 139 8.79 4.53 -19.05
N VAL A 140 7.67 3.81 -19.07
CA VAL A 140 6.33 4.40 -19.06
C VAL A 140 5.71 4.43 -17.66
N GLN A 141 6.10 3.48 -16.80
CA GLN A 141 5.60 3.41 -15.43
C GLN A 141 6.66 2.79 -14.52
N GLY A 142 6.77 3.27 -13.28
CA GLY A 142 7.74 2.79 -12.30
C GLY A 142 7.19 2.87 -10.88
N ALA A 143 7.54 1.90 -10.05
CA ALA A 143 7.05 1.76 -8.68
C ALA A 143 8.14 1.27 -7.73
N ARG A 144 8.17 1.83 -6.52
CA ARG A 144 8.86 1.23 -5.36
C ARG A 144 7.84 0.45 -4.55
N LEU A 145 8.21 -0.74 -4.08
CA LEU A 145 7.26 -1.64 -3.43
C LEU A 145 7.52 -1.77 -1.94
N ALA A 146 6.46 -1.70 -1.17
CA ALA A 146 6.44 -2.30 0.15
C ALA A 146 6.29 -3.82 0.03
N VAL A 147 7.11 -4.54 0.77
CA VAL A 147 7.00 -6.00 0.91
C VAL A 147 6.79 -6.32 2.39
N PRO A 148 5.52 -6.32 2.87
CA PRO A 148 5.21 -6.53 4.28
C PRO A 148 5.73 -7.88 4.78
N GLU A 149 5.57 -8.92 3.97
CA GLU A 149 5.89 -10.30 4.30
C GLU A 149 7.26 -10.75 3.75
N ARG A 150 8.24 -9.85 3.65
CA ARG A 150 9.62 -10.12 3.16
C ARG A 150 10.35 -11.27 3.85
N ALA A 151 9.83 -11.77 4.97
CA ALA A 151 10.37 -12.93 5.65
C ALA A 151 10.24 -14.21 4.81
N ILE A 152 9.18 -14.32 4.00
CA ILE A 152 8.86 -15.47 3.16
C ILE A 152 8.94 -15.02 1.70
N MET A 153 9.90 -15.57 0.95
CA MET A 153 10.13 -15.19 -0.45
C MET A 153 8.88 -15.40 -1.30
N GLN A 154 8.15 -16.49 -1.11
CA GLN A 154 6.94 -16.76 -1.91
C GLN A 154 5.89 -15.63 -1.77
N ARG A 155 5.59 -15.21 -0.54
CA ARG A 155 4.64 -14.11 -0.26
C ARG A 155 5.15 -12.76 -0.78
N ALA A 156 6.46 -12.53 -0.69
CA ALA A 156 7.09 -11.35 -1.28
C ALA A 156 6.90 -11.32 -2.81
N LEU A 157 7.10 -12.46 -3.49
CA LEU A 157 6.88 -12.59 -4.92
C LEU A 157 5.41 -12.42 -5.29
N ASP A 158 4.47 -13.00 -4.52
CA ASP A 158 3.03 -12.85 -4.76
C ASP A 158 2.60 -11.38 -4.75
N SER A 159 2.95 -10.63 -3.70
CA SER A 159 2.65 -9.20 -3.61
C SER A 159 3.32 -8.38 -4.72
N THR A 160 4.55 -8.76 -5.10
CA THR A 160 5.29 -8.10 -6.18
C THR A 160 4.61 -8.31 -7.53
N PHE A 161 4.20 -9.54 -7.82
CA PHE A 161 3.53 -9.89 -9.07
C PHE A 161 2.11 -9.34 -9.16
N GLY A 162 1.39 -9.26 -8.03
CA GLY A 162 0.13 -8.50 -7.95
C GLY A 162 0.30 -7.06 -8.42
N ARG A 163 1.37 -6.38 -7.95
CA ARG A 163 1.71 -5.04 -8.43
C ARG A 163 2.14 -5.03 -9.90
N THR A 164 2.89 -6.02 -10.38
CA THR A 164 3.23 -6.14 -11.81
C THR A 164 1.97 -6.15 -12.69
N ILE A 165 0.90 -6.84 -12.27
CA ILE A 165 -0.39 -6.82 -12.97
C ILE A 165 -0.96 -5.39 -13.00
N THR A 166 -1.00 -4.68 -11.85
CA THR A 166 -1.47 -3.29 -11.78
C THR A 166 -0.72 -2.39 -12.77
N LEU A 167 0.61 -2.46 -12.81
CA LEU A 167 1.43 -1.58 -13.64
C LEU A 167 1.30 -1.92 -15.13
N LEU A 168 1.28 -3.20 -15.51
CA LEU A 168 1.10 -3.61 -16.91
C LEU A 168 -0.30 -3.27 -17.42
N ARG A 169 -1.32 -3.43 -16.58
CA ARG A 169 -2.69 -2.99 -16.88
C ARG A 169 -2.74 -1.46 -17.08
N GLY A 170 -2.11 -0.69 -16.19
CA GLY A 170 -2.02 0.76 -16.30
C GLY A 170 -1.31 1.22 -17.58
N ALA A 171 -0.15 0.63 -17.88
CA ALA A 171 0.59 0.91 -19.10
C ALA A 171 -0.19 0.56 -20.37
N ALA A 172 -0.91 -0.58 -20.38
CA ALA A 172 -1.79 -0.93 -21.49
C ALA A 172 -2.93 0.08 -21.66
N ASP A 173 -3.57 0.49 -20.57
CA ASP A 173 -4.64 1.50 -20.60
C ASP A 173 -4.11 2.83 -21.15
N HIS A 174 -2.96 3.29 -20.66
CA HIS A 174 -2.30 4.49 -21.18
C HIS A 174 -2.06 4.42 -22.69
N LEU A 175 -1.52 3.31 -23.19
CA LEU A 175 -1.21 3.14 -24.61
C LEU A 175 -2.46 2.98 -25.50
N ILE A 176 -3.56 2.45 -24.97
CA ILE A 176 -4.79 2.19 -25.72
C ILE A 176 -5.73 3.40 -25.67
N THR A 177 -5.90 4.02 -24.51
CA THR A 177 -6.93 5.04 -24.24
C THR A 177 -6.36 6.43 -24.03
N GLY A 178 -5.04 6.56 -23.84
CA GLY A 178 -4.41 7.83 -23.47
C GLY A 178 -4.58 8.20 -21.99
N LYS A 179 -5.07 7.27 -21.14
CA LYS A 179 -5.21 7.51 -19.70
C LYS A 179 -3.88 7.98 -19.09
N PRO A 180 -3.85 9.08 -18.31
CA PRO A 180 -2.61 9.55 -17.70
C PRO A 180 -2.08 8.55 -16.67
N LEU A 181 -0.76 8.49 -16.55
CA LEU A 181 -0.05 7.70 -15.55
C LEU A 181 0.60 8.62 -14.52
N PRO A 182 0.81 8.15 -13.28
CA PRO A 182 1.64 8.89 -12.33
C PRO A 182 3.07 9.02 -12.87
N GLU A 183 3.78 10.03 -12.37
CA GLU A 183 5.19 10.21 -12.71
C GLU A 183 5.97 8.92 -12.37
N PRO A 184 6.68 8.33 -13.35
CA PRO A 184 7.32 7.04 -13.14
C PRO A 184 8.47 7.18 -12.16
N VAL A 185 8.48 6.33 -11.12
CA VAL A 185 9.64 6.25 -10.24
C VAL A 185 10.84 5.74 -11.04
N PRO A 186 11.99 6.45 -11.06
CA PRO A 186 13.16 6.02 -11.81
C PRO A 186 13.62 4.61 -11.40
N LEU A 187 14.06 3.83 -12.38
CA LEU A 187 14.66 2.53 -12.11
C LEU A 187 16.00 2.72 -11.39
N PRO A 188 16.35 1.82 -10.45
CA PRO A 188 17.66 1.83 -9.83
C PRO A 188 18.73 1.57 -10.90
N PRO A 189 19.95 2.11 -10.73
CA PRO A 189 21.06 1.75 -11.60
C PRO A 189 21.27 0.24 -11.55
N LEU A 190 21.61 -0.35 -12.71
CA LEU A 190 21.92 -1.76 -12.82
C LEU A 190 23.11 -2.09 -11.92
N ALA A 191 22.84 -2.70 -10.77
CA ALA A 191 23.87 -3.28 -9.94
C ALA A 191 24.26 -4.64 -10.52
N GLU A 192 25.56 -4.96 -10.55
CA GLU A 192 25.99 -6.32 -10.85
C GLU A 192 25.34 -7.27 -9.86
N ALA A 193 24.68 -8.31 -10.39
CA ALA A 193 24.11 -9.35 -9.56
C ALA A 193 25.25 -9.94 -8.70
N PRO A 194 25.12 -9.96 -7.38
CA PRO A 194 26.19 -10.46 -6.53
C PRO A 194 26.56 -11.89 -6.90
N SER A 195 27.77 -12.07 -7.45
CA SER A 195 28.27 -13.36 -7.88
C SER A 195 29.12 -13.98 -6.77
N GLY A 196 28.73 -15.15 -6.27
CA GLY A 196 29.56 -15.96 -5.36
C GLY A 196 28.78 -16.62 -4.21
N LEU A 197 29.04 -17.91 -3.99
CA LEU A 197 28.44 -18.71 -2.92
C LEU A 197 28.62 -18.08 -1.53
N GLY A 198 29.75 -17.41 -1.26
CA GLY A 198 30.03 -16.72 0.01
C GLY A 198 29.18 -15.46 0.25
N PHE A 199 28.83 -14.72 -0.80
CA PHE A 199 27.92 -13.57 -0.70
C PHE A 199 26.50 -14.05 -0.36
N TRP A 200 26.02 -15.06 -1.09
CA TRP A 200 24.71 -15.66 -0.85
C TRP A 200 24.62 -16.30 0.53
N ALA A 201 25.64 -17.06 0.95
CA ALA A 201 25.69 -17.67 2.28
C ALA A 201 25.72 -16.61 3.40
N SER A 202 26.57 -15.59 3.31
CA SER A 202 26.68 -14.55 4.35
C SER A 202 25.45 -13.64 4.43
N ARG A 203 24.79 -13.35 3.29
CA ARG A 203 23.55 -12.56 3.25
C ARG A 203 22.32 -13.39 3.65
N LEU A 204 22.26 -14.67 3.29
CA LEU A 204 21.26 -15.61 3.82
C LEU A 204 21.42 -15.80 5.33
N LEU A 205 22.65 -15.88 5.86
CA LEU A 205 22.90 -15.90 7.29
C LEU A 205 22.49 -14.58 7.95
N ARG A 206 22.84 -13.41 7.40
CA ARG A 206 22.47 -12.09 7.95
C ARG A 206 20.97 -11.75 7.82
N ALA A 207 20.28 -12.24 6.80
CA ALA A 207 18.83 -12.11 6.65
C ALA A 207 18.10 -13.21 7.45
N GLY A 208 18.69 -14.40 7.56
CA GLY A 208 18.15 -15.58 8.23
C GLY A 208 18.28 -15.58 9.75
N LEU A 209 19.39 -15.09 10.31
CA LEU A 209 19.62 -15.01 11.77
C LEU A 209 18.61 -14.10 12.48
N PRO A 210 18.31 -12.88 11.98
CA PRO A 210 17.20 -12.08 12.50
C PRO A 210 15.85 -12.76 12.26
N LYS A 211 15.64 -13.48 11.15
CA LYS A 211 14.40 -14.24 10.89
C LYS A 211 14.20 -15.36 11.91
N LEU A 212 15.25 -16.13 12.23
CA LEU A 212 15.24 -17.19 13.24
C LEU A 212 15.05 -16.58 14.63
N GLY A 213 15.78 -15.51 14.97
CA GLY A 213 15.62 -14.80 16.23
C GLY A 213 14.22 -14.19 16.41
N ARG A 214 13.60 -13.66 15.34
CA ARG A 214 12.23 -13.10 15.38
C ARG A 214 11.18 -14.22 15.45
N GLN A 215 11.36 -15.33 14.74
CA GLN A 215 10.52 -16.53 14.86
C GLN A 215 10.61 -17.17 16.26
N LEU A 216 11.83 -17.29 16.82
CA LEU A 216 12.07 -17.83 18.15
C LEU A 216 11.63 -16.87 19.27
N SER A 217 11.63 -15.55 19.02
CA SER A 217 11.14 -14.55 19.97
C SER A 217 9.66 -14.20 19.82
N LYS A 218 8.98 -14.52 18.71
CA LYS A 218 7.52 -14.38 18.52
C LYS A 218 6.68 -14.94 19.68
N PRO A 219 7.01 -16.12 20.29
CA PRO A 219 6.28 -16.58 21.46
C PRO A 219 6.47 -15.68 22.70
N PHE A 220 7.56 -14.91 22.78
CA PHE A 220 7.95 -14.11 23.95
C PHE A 220 7.77 -12.59 23.77
N ARG A 221 7.77 -12.09 22.54
CA ARG A 221 7.65 -10.67 22.18
C ARG A 221 6.55 -10.49 21.15
N ARG A 222 5.68 -9.50 21.39
CA ARG A 222 4.65 -9.07 20.47
C ARG A 222 4.90 -7.60 20.11
N GLN A 223 4.69 -7.26 18.84
CA GLN A 223 4.61 -5.86 18.44
C GLN A 223 3.20 -5.38 18.72
N ASP A 224 3.09 -4.31 19.50
CA ASP A 224 1.85 -3.64 19.84
C ASP A 224 1.98 -2.13 19.56
N TRP A 225 0.83 -1.47 19.57
CA TRP A 225 0.71 -0.03 19.48
C TRP A 225 0.19 0.51 20.82
N CYS A 226 0.59 1.74 21.14
CA CYS A 226 0.00 2.53 22.22
C CYS A 226 -0.23 3.95 21.75
N ILE A 227 -1.27 4.60 22.25
CA ILE A 227 -1.63 5.95 21.88
C ILE A 227 -1.00 6.93 22.87
N GLY A 228 -0.31 7.94 22.36
CA GLY A 228 0.06 9.14 23.08
C GLY A 228 -0.95 10.26 22.81
N TYR A 229 -1.39 10.96 23.85
CA TYR A 229 -2.18 12.18 23.72
C TYR A 229 -1.64 13.28 24.65
N ARG A 230 -1.77 14.53 24.24
CA ARG A 230 -1.41 15.71 25.05
C ARG A 230 -2.25 16.90 24.66
N SER A 231 -2.29 17.93 25.52
CA SER A 231 -2.79 19.24 25.11
C SER A 231 -1.97 19.77 23.94
N ALA A 232 -2.66 20.31 22.94
CA ALA A 232 -2.05 20.82 21.73
C ALA A 232 -1.02 21.91 22.07
N GLN A 233 0.20 21.72 21.56
CA GLN A 233 1.25 22.74 21.64
C GLN A 233 0.92 23.89 20.66
N PRO A 234 1.51 25.09 20.79
CA PRO A 234 1.38 26.14 19.78
C PRO A 234 1.57 25.58 18.37
N GLU A 235 0.77 26.07 17.42
CA GLU A 235 0.89 25.60 16.03
C GLU A 235 2.29 25.84 15.52
N ASP A 236 2.94 24.77 15.09
CA ASP A 236 4.22 24.79 14.39
C ASP A 236 4.02 24.19 13.01
N SER A 237 4.97 24.45 12.11
CA SER A 237 5.03 23.79 10.82
C SER A 237 4.99 22.27 11.04
N PRO A 238 4.23 21.51 10.22
CA PRO A 238 4.27 20.06 10.25
C PRO A 238 5.71 19.50 10.16
N ALA A 239 6.61 20.23 9.52
CA ALA A 239 8.01 19.86 9.40
C ALA A 239 8.81 19.89 10.71
N ASN A 240 8.38 20.66 11.70
CA ASN A 240 9.09 20.89 12.96
C ASN A 240 8.45 20.17 14.17
N LEU A 241 7.35 19.45 13.94
CA LEU A 241 6.61 18.76 14.99
C LEU A 241 7.53 17.83 15.80
N GLN A 242 7.49 17.99 17.12
CA GLN A 242 8.21 17.16 18.08
C GLN A 242 7.27 16.13 18.69
N LEU A 243 7.55 14.86 18.42
CA LEU A 243 6.73 13.72 18.85
C LEU A 243 7.44 12.86 19.91
N ASP A 244 8.15 13.50 20.84
CA ASP A 244 8.83 12.79 21.93
C ASP A 244 7.79 12.10 22.82
N PRO A 245 7.79 10.76 22.93
CA PRO A 245 6.83 10.02 23.77
C PRO A 245 6.79 10.50 25.22
N ALA A 246 7.89 11.05 25.76
CA ALA A 246 7.94 11.57 27.13
C ALA A 246 7.05 12.82 27.35
N SER A 247 6.64 13.46 26.27
CA SER A 247 5.74 14.63 26.29
C SER A 247 4.26 14.28 26.12
N PHE A 248 3.92 12.99 26.00
CA PHE A 248 2.55 12.50 25.85
C PHE A 248 2.12 11.69 27.07
N GLN A 249 0.84 11.78 27.42
CA GLN A 249 0.18 10.80 28.26
C GLN A 249 -0.09 9.55 27.41
N LEU A 250 0.26 8.37 27.92
CA LEU A 250 0.05 7.12 27.21
C LEU A 250 -1.29 6.50 27.60
N LEU A 251 -2.15 6.29 26.61
CA LEU A 251 -3.32 5.44 26.69
C LEU A 251 -2.89 4.02 26.32
N ASP A 252 -2.75 3.20 27.36
CA ASP A 252 -2.32 1.81 27.25
C ASP A 252 -3.46 0.82 27.22
N SER A 253 -3.28 -0.22 26.42
CA SER A 253 -4.17 -1.37 26.31
C SER A 253 -3.82 -2.47 27.32
N GLY A 254 -4.83 -3.31 27.61
CA GLY A 254 -4.64 -4.55 28.34
C GLY A 254 -3.70 -5.53 27.62
N ARG A 255 -3.44 -6.69 28.22
CA ARG A 255 -2.55 -7.71 27.62
C ARG A 255 -3.16 -8.40 26.38
N SER A 256 -4.49 -8.31 26.24
CA SER A 256 -5.28 -8.95 25.19
C SER A 256 -5.55 -8.06 23.98
N SER A 257 -5.19 -6.78 24.00
CA SER A 257 -5.40 -5.87 22.87
C SER A 257 -4.22 -4.92 22.61
N PHE A 258 -4.31 -4.14 21.53
CA PHE A 258 -3.58 -2.88 21.37
C PHE A 258 -4.52 -1.77 20.94
N TYR A 259 -4.09 -0.52 21.15
CA TYR A 259 -4.77 0.66 20.64
C TYR A 259 -3.91 1.38 19.61
N ALA A 260 -4.50 1.74 18.47
CA ALA A 260 -3.83 2.40 17.34
C ALA A 260 -4.78 3.39 16.65
N ASP A 261 -4.27 4.12 15.66
CA ASP A 261 -5.02 5.05 14.82
C ASP A 261 -5.87 6.07 15.62
N PRO A 262 -5.25 6.92 16.46
CA PRO A 262 -5.99 7.85 17.29
C PRO A 262 -6.58 9.03 16.50
N PHE A 263 -7.86 9.33 16.74
CA PHE A 263 -8.55 10.53 16.25
C PHE A 263 -9.29 11.22 17.39
N VAL A 264 -8.95 12.48 17.64
CA VAL A 264 -9.69 13.31 18.60
C VAL A 264 -10.73 14.15 17.88
N PHE A 265 -11.94 14.21 18.42
CA PHE A 265 -13.05 14.98 17.87
C PHE A 265 -13.91 15.59 18.97
N ARG A 266 -14.42 16.80 18.75
CA ARG A 266 -15.34 17.47 19.67
C ARG A 266 -16.67 17.71 19.00
N HIS A 267 -17.75 17.28 19.64
CA HIS A 267 -19.11 17.45 19.17
C HIS A 267 -20.04 17.62 20.37
N ASP A 268 -20.99 18.56 20.27
CA ASP A 268 -21.94 18.90 21.35
C ASP A 268 -21.29 19.08 22.74
N GLY A 269 -20.14 19.75 22.76
CA GLY A 269 -19.38 20.03 23.98
C GLY A 269 -18.52 18.88 24.49
N VAL A 270 -18.71 17.65 24.01
CA VAL A 270 -17.96 16.45 24.41
C VAL A 270 -16.71 16.29 23.53
N THR A 271 -15.54 16.18 24.16
CA THR A 271 -14.29 15.81 23.48
C THR A 271 -14.03 14.32 23.68
N ALA A 272 -13.91 13.58 22.59
CA ALA A 272 -13.62 12.14 22.61
C ALA A 272 -12.41 11.80 21.73
N LEU A 273 -11.62 10.84 22.19
CA LEU A 273 -10.50 10.24 21.47
C LEU A 273 -10.93 8.84 21.02
N PHE A 274 -11.16 8.67 19.72
CA PHE A 274 -11.48 7.41 19.06
C PHE A 274 -10.22 6.71 18.57
N PHE A 275 -10.26 5.38 18.51
CA PHE A 275 -9.12 4.56 18.11
C PHE A 275 -9.54 3.15 17.68
N GLU A 276 -8.64 2.48 16.96
CA GLU A 276 -8.69 1.03 16.77
C GLU A 276 -8.43 0.33 18.11
N ASP A 277 -9.32 -0.58 18.49
CA ASP A 277 -9.14 -1.53 19.58
C ASP A 277 -9.01 -2.94 19.00
N PHE A 278 -7.76 -3.38 18.84
CA PHE A 278 -7.45 -4.66 18.23
C PHE A 278 -7.38 -5.77 19.26
N ASP A 279 -8.29 -6.74 19.17
CA ASP A 279 -8.26 -7.91 20.03
C ASP A 279 -7.38 -9.02 19.44
N TYR A 280 -6.40 -9.49 20.22
CA TYR A 280 -5.47 -10.51 19.77
C TYR A 280 -6.06 -11.90 19.63
N GLY A 281 -7.14 -12.21 20.36
CA GLY A 281 -7.78 -13.52 20.34
C GLY A 281 -8.56 -13.73 19.04
N THR A 282 -9.29 -12.70 18.61
CA THR A 282 -10.10 -12.67 17.40
C THR A 282 -9.34 -12.17 16.18
N GLN A 283 -8.14 -11.58 16.35
CA GLN A 283 -7.33 -10.96 15.29
C GLN A 283 -8.09 -9.86 14.55
N ARG A 284 -8.91 -9.08 15.26
CA ARG A 284 -9.83 -8.11 14.66
C ARG A 284 -9.90 -6.83 15.48
N GLY A 285 -9.87 -5.70 14.79
CA GLY A 285 -10.10 -4.36 15.33
C GLY A 285 -11.59 -4.02 15.36
N CYS A 286 -12.01 -3.34 16.42
CA CYS A 286 -13.23 -2.55 16.49
C CYS A 286 -12.87 -1.09 16.78
N ILE A 287 -13.85 -0.18 16.73
CA ILE A 287 -13.63 1.22 17.14
C ILE A 287 -14.09 1.39 18.57
N SER A 288 -13.18 1.93 19.39
CA SER A 288 -13.42 2.32 20.78
C SER A 288 -13.10 3.80 20.96
N TYR A 289 -13.55 4.40 22.07
CA TYR A 289 -13.21 5.77 22.43
C TYR A 289 -12.97 5.94 23.93
N VAL A 290 -12.32 7.03 24.31
CA VAL A 290 -12.33 7.59 25.67
C VAL A 290 -12.83 9.04 25.62
N VAL A 291 -13.56 9.48 26.64
CA VAL A 291 -13.88 10.91 26.81
C VAL A 291 -12.68 11.60 27.46
N LEU A 292 -12.32 12.78 26.96
CA LEU A 292 -11.26 13.62 27.50
C LEU A 292 -11.86 14.86 28.18
N GLY A 293 -11.46 15.10 29.43
CA GLY A 293 -11.67 16.35 30.14
C GLY A 293 -10.75 17.46 29.62
N GLU A 294 -11.07 18.72 29.92
CA GLU A 294 -10.28 19.87 29.46
C GLU A 294 -8.85 19.90 30.01
N ASP A 295 -8.63 19.29 31.18
CA ASP A 295 -7.33 19.09 31.81
C ASP A 295 -6.55 17.88 31.26
N GLY A 296 -7.13 17.16 30.30
CA GLY A 296 -6.58 15.92 29.74
C GLY A 296 -6.83 14.68 30.60
N ALA A 297 -7.61 14.76 31.68
CA ALA A 297 -8.09 13.57 32.37
C ALA A 297 -8.96 12.74 31.41
N ARG A 298 -8.83 11.42 31.45
CA ARG A 298 -9.57 10.52 30.56
C ARG A 298 -10.53 9.60 31.32
N GLY A 299 -11.63 9.25 30.66
CA GLY A 299 -12.48 8.14 31.08
C GLY A 299 -11.89 6.76 30.76
N GLU A 300 -12.70 5.73 31.00
CA GLU A 300 -12.41 4.36 30.58
C GLU A 300 -12.73 4.16 29.08
N PRO A 301 -12.00 3.28 28.38
CA PRO A 301 -12.32 2.88 27.02
C PRO A 301 -13.71 2.27 26.88
N VAL A 302 -14.48 2.70 25.87
CA VAL A 302 -15.79 2.17 25.53
C VAL A 302 -15.83 1.81 24.04
N GLN A 303 -16.24 0.58 23.72
CA GLN A 303 -16.44 0.16 22.33
C GLN A 303 -17.71 0.81 21.75
N THR A 304 -17.58 1.47 20.60
CA THR A 304 -18.66 2.23 19.97
C THR A 304 -19.11 1.68 18.61
N LEU A 305 -18.19 1.03 17.86
CA LEU A 305 -18.51 0.42 16.57
C LEU A 305 -17.79 -0.91 16.39
N SER A 306 -18.57 -1.98 16.15
CA SER A 306 -18.05 -3.31 15.86
C SER A 306 -18.80 -3.95 14.70
N ARG A 307 -18.10 -4.76 13.91
CA ARG A 307 -18.59 -5.42 12.70
C ARG A 307 -18.03 -6.85 12.62
N PRO A 308 -18.62 -7.73 11.78
CA PRO A 308 -18.05 -9.07 11.56
C PRO A 308 -16.68 -9.04 10.85
N TYR A 309 -16.24 -7.87 10.36
CA TYR A 309 -14.95 -7.59 9.74
C TYR A 309 -14.12 -6.59 10.56
N HIS A 310 -12.83 -6.49 10.25
CA HIS A 310 -11.88 -5.60 10.92
C HIS A 310 -12.20 -4.13 10.63
N LEU A 311 -12.17 -3.31 11.68
CA LEU A 311 -12.26 -1.85 11.61
C LEU A 311 -11.03 -1.22 12.28
N SER A 312 -10.46 -0.21 11.64
CA SER A 312 -9.39 0.64 12.18
C SER A 312 -9.57 2.08 11.66
N TYR A 313 -8.59 2.97 11.88
CA TYR A 313 -8.56 4.32 11.29
C TYR A 313 -9.90 5.09 11.33
N PRO A 314 -10.48 5.40 12.50
CA PRO A 314 -11.79 6.03 12.62
C PRO A 314 -11.72 7.52 12.26
N TYR A 315 -11.62 7.87 10.98
CA TYR A 315 -11.54 9.27 10.54
C TYR A 315 -12.85 10.02 10.84
N LEU A 316 -12.81 11.00 11.75
CA LEU A 316 -13.97 11.82 12.15
C LEU A 316 -13.94 13.23 11.56
N PHE A 317 -15.12 13.75 11.24
CA PHE A 317 -15.31 15.13 10.76
C PHE A 317 -16.74 15.62 11.01
N ASP A 318 -16.93 16.94 11.01
CA ASP A 318 -18.25 17.56 11.03
C ASP A 318 -18.80 17.69 9.60
N HIS A 319 -20.08 17.37 9.41
CA HIS A 319 -20.78 17.68 8.19
C HIS A 319 -22.17 18.25 8.49
N HIS A 320 -22.34 19.54 8.26
CA HIS A 320 -23.58 20.27 8.53
C HIS A 320 -24.08 20.11 9.98
N GLY A 321 -23.15 20.12 10.95
CA GLY A 321 -23.48 19.98 12.36
C GLY A 321 -23.79 18.54 12.78
N ALA A 322 -23.53 17.54 11.93
CA ALA A 322 -23.58 16.13 12.30
C ALA A 322 -22.14 15.58 12.44
N ALA A 323 -21.90 14.78 13.48
CA ALA A 323 -20.66 14.03 13.62
C ALA A 323 -20.64 12.84 12.66
N MET A 324 -19.63 12.80 11.79
CA MET A 324 -19.43 11.76 10.80
C MET A 324 -18.18 10.95 11.11
N MET A 325 -18.16 9.68 10.71
CA MET A 325 -16.99 8.80 10.83
C MET A 325 -16.83 7.93 9.58
N ILE A 326 -15.59 7.78 9.11
CA ILE A 326 -15.20 6.81 8.06
C ILE A 326 -14.11 5.92 8.65
N PRO A 327 -14.45 4.71 9.15
CA PRO A 327 -13.43 3.74 9.55
C PRO A 327 -12.81 3.06 8.33
N GLU A 328 -11.55 2.62 8.44
CA GLU A 328 -11.02 1.63 7.51
C GLU A 328 -11.88 0.36 7.59
N SER A 329 -12.43 -0.03 6.44
CA SER A 329 -13.27 -1.23 6.27
C SER A 329 -12.80 -2.06 5.07
N SER A 330 -11.48 -2.06 4.83
CA SER A 330 -10.82 -2.74 3.70
C SER A 330 -11.23 -4.21 3.56
N ALA A 331 -11.33 -4.93 4.68
CA ALA A 331 -11.76 -6.33 4.73
C ALA A 331 -13.22 -6.57 4.29
N ASN A 332 -14.06 -5.54 4.28
CA ASN A 332 -15.44 -5.58 3.77
C ASN A 332 -15.54 -5.21 2.29
N GLY A 333 -14.45 -4.72 1.68
CA GLY A 333 -14.45 -4.31 0.26
C GLY A 333 -15.21 -3.00 0.00
N THR A 334 -15.31 -2.12 0.99
CA THR A 334 -16.09 -0.87 0.93
C THR A 334 -15.38 0.29 1.62
N ILE A 335 -15.78 1.52 1.27
CA ILE A 335 -15.57 2.73 2.08
C ILE A 335 -16.93 3.14 2.64
N GLU A 336 -17.09 3.04 3.96
CA GLU A 336 -18.37 3.24 4.66
C GLU A 336 -18.41 4.58 5.39
N LEU A 337 -19.51 5.32 5.24
CA LEU A 337 -19.78 6.56 5.97
C LEU A 337 -20.79 6.30 7.09
N TYR A 338 -20.39 6.65 8.31
CA TYR A 338 -21.21 6.57 9.51
C TYR A 338 -21.60 7.96 10.00
N GLU A 339 -22.79 8.07 10.57
CA GLU A 339 -23.31 9.27 11.23
C GLU A 339 -23.64 8.93 12.68
N ALA A 340 -23.29 9.82 13.61
CA ALA A 340 -23.62 9.63 15.02
C ALA A 340 -25.14 9.72 15.23
N GLU A 341 -25.72 8.70 15.87
CA GLU A 341 -27.10 8.76 16.39
C GLU A 341 -27.11 9.33 17.81
N ALA A 342 -26.06 9.05 18.58
CA ALA A 342 -25.82 9.62 19.89
C ALA A 342 -24.30 9.66 20.12
N PHE A 343 -23.69 10.82 19.88
CA PHE A 343 -22.25 10.98 20.02
C PHE A 343 -21.81 10.88 21.50
N PRO A 344 -20.66 10.23 21.81
CA PRO A 344 -19.76 9.46 20.94
C PRO A 344 -20.10 7.95 20.79
N ASP A 345 -21.18 7.49 21.42
CA ASP A 345 -21.43 6.07 21.70
C ASP A 345 -22.12 5.29 20.57
N ARG A 346 -23.04 5.91 19.81
CA ARG A 346 -23.85 5.21 18.82
C ARG A 346 -23.74 5.80 17.43
N TRP A 347 -23.52 4.92 16.46
CA TRP A 347 -23.34 5.25 15.05
C TRP A 347 -24.25 4.42 14.16
N ARG A 348 -24.86 5.06 13.16
CA ARG A 348 -25.58 4.40 12.07
C ARG A 348 -24.77 4.44 10.80
N LEU A 349 -24.79 3.36 10.02
CA LEU A 349 -24.29 3.39 8.65
C LEU A 349 -25.20 4.30 7.83
N ARG A 350 -24.66 5.39 7.30
CA ARG A 350 -25.38 6.35 6.47
C ARG A 350 -25.38 5.93 5.01
N SER A 351 -24.20 5.61 4.47
CA SER A 351 -24.02 5.25 3.06
C SER A 351 -22.70 4.49 2.84
N VAL A 352 -22.64 3.74 1.73
CA VAL A 352 -21.40 3.20 1.19
C VAL A 352 -20.91 4.16 0.11
N LEU A 353 -19.78 4.83 0.35
CA LEU A 353 -19.24 5.86 -0.55
C LEU A 353 -18.62 5.25 -1.81
N VAL A 354 -17.90 4.14 -1.64
CA VAL A 354 -17.28 3.37 -2.72
C VAL A 354 -17.38 1.88 -2.37
N GLY A 355 -17.81 1.05 -3.32
CA GLY A 355 -17.89 -0.42 -3.17
C GLY A 355 -16.91 -1.15 -4.08
N ASN A 356 -16.71 -2.46 -3.82
CA ASN A 356 -15.78 -3.32 -4.53
C ASN A 356 -14.33 -2.80 -4.51
N ILE A 357 -13.91 -2.29 -3.35
CA ILE A 357 -12.59 -1.67 -3.17
C ILE A 357 -11.96 -2.10 -1.86
N GLU A 358 -10.70 -2.55 -1.90
CA GLU A 358 -9.89 -2.74 -0.71
C GLU A 358 -9.13 -1.43 -0.44
N ALA A 359 -9.73 -0.55 0.35
CA ALA A 359 -9.19 0.77 0.68
C ALA A 359 -8.87 0.90 2.17
N ALA A 360 -7.65 1.34 2.45
CA ALA A 360 -7.11 1.57 3.78
C ALA A 360 -6.89 3.06 4.06
N ASP A 361 -6.97 3.42 5.34
CA ASP A 361 -6.75 4.78 5.87
C ASP A 361 -7.44 5.89 5.07
N THR A 362 -8.77 5.82 4.94
CA THR A 362 -9.51 6.79 4.13
C THR A 362 -9.61 8.15 4.83
N THR A 363 -9.10 9.20 4.19
CA THR A 363 -9.11 10.57 4.70
C THR A 363 -9.74 11.53 3.70
N LEU A 364 -10.58 12.44 4.17
CA LEU A 364 -11.22 13.45 3.33
C LEU A 364 -10.56 14.83 3.41
N HIS A 365 -10.79 15.60 2.36
CA HIS A 365 -10.52 17.04 2.32
C HIS A 365 -11.61 17.74 1.50
N PHE A 366 -12.29 18.72 2.09
CA PHE A 366 -13.16 19.61 1.35
C PHE A 366 -12.39 20.86 0.95
N ASP A 367 -12.34 21.14 -0.35
CA ASP A 367 -11.74 22.36 -0.88
C ASP A 367 -12.81 23.43 -1.05
N GLU A 368 -12.89 24.36 -0.11
CA GLU A 368 -13.86 25.45 -0.11
C GLU A 368 -13.77 26.35 -1.34
N ALA A 369 -12.58 26.47 -1.96
CA ALA A 369 -12.39 27.33 -3.13
C ALA A 369 -13.05 26.76 -4.39
N THR A 370 -13.03 25.43 -4.53
CA THR A 370 -13.58 24.73 -5.70
C THR A 370 -14.93 24.09 -5.43
N GLY A 371 -15.30 23.90 -4.16
CA GLY A 371 -16.48 23.15 -3.74
C GLY A 371 -16.34 21.63 -3.91
N ILE A 372 -15.12 21.12 -4.11
CA ILE A 372 -14.87 19.70 -4.38
C ILE A 372 -14.49 18.97 -3.10
N TRP A 373 -15.06 17.79 -2.91
CA TRP A 373 -14.60 16.81 -1.94
C TRP A 373 -13.50 15.95 -2.56
N TRP A 374 -12.42 15.76 -1.81
CA TRP A 374 -11.31 14.88 -2.12
C TRP A 374 -11.24 13.76 -1.08
N MET A 375 -10.95 12.55 -1.54
CA MET A 375 -10.76 11.36 -0.72
C MET A 375 -9.41 10.74 -1.05
N PHE A 376 -8.59 10.51 -0.03
CA PHE A 376 -7.27 9.90 -0.12
C PHE A 376 -7.34 8.53 0.56
N ALA A 377 -6.89 7.48 -0.13
CA ALA A 377 -6.87 6.13 0.43
C ALA A 377 -5.72 5.31 -0.16
N ALA A 378 -5.20 4.37 0.63
CA ALA A 378 -4.31 3.35 0.12
C ALA A 378 -5.12 2.18 -0.44
N VAL A 379 -5.10 2.00 -1.76
CA VAL A 379 -5.89 0.97 -2.44
C VAL A 379 -5.02 -0.24 -2.76
N THR A 380 -5.48 -1.41 -2.34
CA THR A 380 -4.90 -2.70 -2.70
C THR A 380 -5.58 -3.25 -3.95
N GLU A 381 -4.76 -3.80 -4.85
CA GLU A 381 -5.24 -4.53 -6.02
C GLU A 381 -4.44 -5.82 -6.17
N PHE A 382 -5.11 -6.90 -6.60
CA PHE A 382 -4.48 -8.18 -6.92
C PHE A 382 -3.56 -8.71 -5.80
N GLY A 383 -3.99 -8.58 -4.54
CA GLY A 383 -3.22 -9.05 -3.38
C GLY A 383 -1.88 -8.35 -3.16
N SER A 384 -1.69 -7.16 -3.76
CA SER A 384 -0.52 -6.31 -3.49
C SER A 384 -0.60 -5.64 -2.12
N SER A 385 0.46 -4.93 -1.73
CA SER A 385 0.53 -4.22 -0.47
C SER A 385 -0.27 -2.90 -0.50
N SER A 386 -0.99 -2.59 0.58
CA SER A 386 -1.59 -1.27 0.81
C SER A 386 -0.58 -0.25 1.35
N HIS A 387 0.70 -0.61 1.51
CA HIS A 387 1.67 0.26 2.16
C HIS A 387 2.39 1.22 1.19
N ASP A 388 2.22 1.04 -0.12
CA ASP A 388 2.96 1.77 -1.16
C ASP A 388 2.08 2.52 -2.15
N THR A 389 0.75 2.45 -2.04
CA THR A 389 -0.18 3.12 -2.95
C THR A 389 -0.83 4.33 -2.33
N LEU A 390 -1.11 5.33 -3.18
CA LEU A 390 -2.08 6.37 -2.90
C LEU A 390 -3.04 6.44 -4.09
N SER A 391 -4.33 6.36 -3.82
CA SER A 391 -5.39 6.67 -4.77
C SER A 391 -6.19 7.86 -4.26
N ILE A 392 -6.68 8.66 -5.20
CA ILE A 392 -7.48 9.85 -4.92
C ILE A 392 -8.83 9.71 -5.62
N PHE A 393 -9.90 10.09 -4.93
CA PHE A 393 -11.24 10.20 -5.51
C PHE A 393 -11.77 11.60 -5.27
N TYR A 394 -12.72 12.03 -6.10
CA TYR A 394 -13.36 13.33 -5.95
C TYR A 394 -14.86 13.26 -6.17
N ALA A 395 -15.60 14.17 -5.55
CA ALA A 395 -17.04 14.30 -5.69
C ALA A 395 -17.51 15.74 -5.43
N ASP A 396 -18.63 16.12 -6.03
CA ASP A 396 -19.28 17.41 -5.76
C ASP A 396 -20.05 17.40 -4.42
N ARG A 397 -20.29 16.20 -3.87
CA ARG A 397 -21.08 15.96 -2.65
C ARG A 397 -20.44 14.84 -1.84
N LEU A 398 -20.55 14.93 -0.51
CA LEU A 398 -20.01 13.91 0.40
C LEU A 398 -20.54 12.49 0.09
N ASP A 399 -21.84 12.37 -0.16
CA ASP A 399 -22.50 11.09 -0.48
C ASP A 399 -22.19 10.59 -1.93
N GLY A 400 -21.34 11.29 -2.67
CA GLY A 400 -20.92 10.93 -4.02
C GLY A 400 -21.85 11.44 -5.14
N PRO A 401 -21.72 10.89 -6.36
CA PRO A 401 -20.86 9.76 -6.72
C PRO A 401 -19.37 10.12 -6.67
N TRP A 402 -18.57 9.26 -6.04
CA TRP A 402 -17.12 9.39 -5.99
C TRP A 402 -16.48 8.90 -7.29
N ARG A 403 -15.68 9.76 -7.91
CA ARG A 403 -14.98 9.50 -9.16
C ARG A 403 -13.50 9.28 -8.90
N PRO A 404 -12.86 8.26 -9.50
CA PRO A 404 -11.42 8.10 -9.37
C PRO A 404 -10.69 9.24 -10.09
N HIS A 405 -9.59 9.71 -9.50
CA HIS A 405 -8.65 10.61 -10.16
C HIS A 405 -8.10 9.95 -11.44
N ALA A 406 -7.88 10.74 -12.50
CA ALA A 406 -7.56 10.21 -13.83
C ALA A 406 -6.30 9.34 -13.84
N ALA A 407 -5.30 9.71 -13.03
CA ALA A 407 -4.03 9.00 -12.89
C ALA A 407 -4.02 7.91 -11.79
N ASN A 408 -5.17 7.45 -11.26
CA ASN A 408 -5.19 6.48 -10.17
C ASN A 408 -4.57 5.11 -10.52
N PRO A 409 -3.82 4.47 -9.59
CA PRO A 409 -3.27 5.08 -8.37
C PRO A 409 -2.24 6.18 -8.67
N VAL A 410 -2.36 7.33 -7.99
CA VAL A 410 -1.54 8.52 -8.26
C VAL A 410 -0.09 8.39 -7.77
N LYS A 411 0.22 7.36 -6.98
CA LYS A 411 1.57 7.14 -6.44
C LYS A 411 1.82 5.66 -6.12
N PHE A 412 3.08 5.25 -6.32
CA PHE A 412 3.63 3.95 -5.91
C PHE A 412 4.98 4.13 -5.18
N ASP A 413 4.93 4.54 -3.91
CA ASP A 413 6.12 4.68 -3.07
C ASP A 413 5.83 4.36 -1.59
N PRO A 414 6.44 3.31 -1.01
CA PRO A 414 6.27 2.98 0.40
C PRO A 414 6.78 4.09 1.34
N SER A 415 7.56 5.05 0.87
CA SER A 415 8.14 6.08 1.72
C SER A 415 7.21 7.25 2.02
N CYS A 416 6.04 7.36 1.36
CA CYS A 416 5.12 8.49 1.55
C CYS A 416 3.71 8.29 0.98
N SER A 417 3.26 7.08 0.64
CA SER A 417 1.95 6.92 -0.02
C SER A 417 0.79 6.75 0.94
N ARG A 418 0.83 5.75 1.82
CA ARG A 418 -0.28 5.40 2.72
C ARG A 418 -0.63 6.57 3.66
N PRO A 419 -1.90 7.01 3.77
CA PRO A 419 -2.29 8.10 4.67
C PRO A 419 -1.96 7.82 6.15
N ALA A 420 -1.79 8.88 6.92
CA ALA A 420 -1.35 8.79 8.33
C ALA A 420 -2.04 9.81 9.25
N GLY A 421 -3.21 10.32 8.85
CA GLY A 421 -4.03 11.22 9.65
C GLY A 421 -4.81 12.22 8.81
N PRO A 422 -5.51 13.17 9.47
CA PRO A 422 -6.17 14.29 8.79
C PRO A 422 -5.17 15.18 8.03
N LEU A 423 -5.59 15.74 6.90
CA LEU A 423 -4.82 16.78 6.22
C LEU A 423 -4.81 18.07 7.06
N VAL A 424 -3.69 18.78 7.06
CA VAL A 424 -3.47 20.00 7.85
C VAL A 424 -3.26 21.19 6.92
N ARG A 425 -3.99 22.27 7.14
CA ARG A 425 -3.69 23.57 6.51
C ARG A 425 -2.76 24.37 7.42
N TRP A 426 -1.66 24.86 6.87
CA TRP A 426 -0.70 25.70 7.59
C TRP A 426 -0.14 26.77 6.66
N ASN A 427 -0.21 28.05 7.06
CA ASN A 427 0.19 29.20 6.24
C ASN A 427 -0.37 29.18 4.80
N GLY A 428 -1.66 28.85 4.67
CA GLY A 428 -2.36 28.80 3.38
C GLY A 428 -2.02 27.59 2.49
N ARG A 429 -1.13 26.69 2.93
CA ARG A 429 -0.71 25.49 2.19
C ARG A 429 -1.32 24.24 2.82
N LEU A 430 -1.48 23.17 2.03
CA LEU A 430 -2.10 21.93 2.45
C LEU A 430 -1.06 20.83 2.62
N PHE A 431 -1.06 20.16 3.77
CA PHE A 431 -0.11 19.11 4.12
C PHE A 431 -0.84 17.82 4.44
N ARG A 432 -0.36 16.72 3.87
CA ARG A 432 -0.85 15.37 4.12
C ARG A 432 0.17 14.61 4.97
N PRO A 433 -0.21 14.10 6.14
CA PRO A 433 0.59 13.10 6.82
C PRO A 433 0.49 11.77 6.07
N ALA A 434 1.64 11.10 5.92
CA ALA A 434 1.78 9.80 5.29
C ALA A 434 2.70 8.89 6.11
N GLN A 435 2.59 7.59 5.90
CA GLN A 435 3.46 6.60 6.53
C GLN A 435 4.75 6.39 5.73
N ASP A 436 5.88 6.30 6.40
CA ASP A 436 7.08 5.65 5.87
C ASP A 436 6.98 4.15 6.15
N CYS A 437 6.64 3.39 5.12
CA CYS A 437 6.55 1.95 5.12
C CYS A 437 7.76 1.25 4.49
N THR A 438 8.86 1.96 4.20
CA THR A 438 10.02 1.40 3.48
C THR A 438 10.65 0.21 4.19
N ARG A 439 10.72 0.25 5.52
CA ARG A 439 11.26 -0.84 6.37
C ARG A 439 10.18 -1.72 6.98
N GLY A 440 8.90 -1.43 6.72
CA GLY A 440 7.75 -2.15 7.26
C GLY A 440 6.65 -1.19 7.67
N TYR A 441 5.46 -1.74 7.92
CA TYR A 441 4.27 -0.95 8.27
C TYR A 441 4.51 0.00 9.44
N GLY A 442 4.29 1.29 9.19
CA GLY A 442 4.40 2.35 10.19
C GLY A 442 5.81 2.55 10.76
N ASP A 443 6.87 2.46 9.95
CA ASP A 443 8.25 2.69 10.40
C ASP A 443 8.52 4.16 10.74
N GLY A 444 7.70 5.09 10.25
CA GLY A 444 7.76 6.51 10.59
C GLY A 444 6.63 7.32 9.97
N LEU A 445 6.58 8.61 10.33
CA LEU A 445 5.64 9.58 9.78
C LEU A 445 6.35 10.49 8.77
N VAL A 446 5.63 10.92 7.74
CA VAL A 446 6.14 11.76 6.66
C VAL A 446 5.13 12.84 6.36
N TRP A 447 5.62 14.07 6.20
CA TRP A 447 4.77 15.19 5.82
C TRP A 447 4.99 15.51 4.35
N CYS A 448 3.89 15.51 3.59
CA CYS A 448 3.87 15.84 2.18
C CYS A 448 3.07 17.11 1.97
N GLU A 449 3.67 18.12 1.38
CA GLU A 449 2.95 19.31 0.93
C GLU A 449 2.28 19.03 -0.41
N ILE A 450 0.96 19.19 -0.48
CA ILE A 450 0.20 19.08 -1.72
C ILE A 450 0.38 20.38 -2.51
N GLN A 451 0.98 20.26 -3.70
CA GLN A 451 1.31 21.37 -4.59
C GLN A 451 0.25 21.57 -5.67
N ASP A 452 -0.22 20.47 -6.25
CA ASP A 452 -1.27 20.45 -7.27
C ASP A 452 -2.32 19.39 -6.87
N LEU A 453 -3.61 19.76 -6.91
CA LEU A 453 -4.73 18.85 -6.67
C LEU A 453 -5.91 19.24 -7.56
N THR A 454 -6.07 18.48 -8.64
CA THR A 454 -7.16 18.61 -9.63
C THR A 454 -7.61 17.20 -10.03
N PRO A 455 -8.73 17.02 -10.76
CA PRO A 455 -9.18 15.68 -11.15
C PRO A 455 -8.18 14.92 -12.05
N GLU A 456 -7.29 15.65 -12.72
CA GLU A 456 -6.30 15.12 -13.68
C GLU A 456 -4.86 15.17 -13.17
N VAL A 457 -4.52 16.13 -12.29
CA VAL A 457 -3.14 16.38 -11.82
C VAL A 457 -3.09 16.34 -10.30
N PHE A 458 -2.17 15.51 -9.79
CA PHE A 458 -1.78 15.48 -8.39
C PHE A 458 -0.25 15.56 -8.27
N ARG A 459 0.24 16.51 -7.47
CA ARG A 459 1.66 16.61 -7.09
C ARG A 459 1.81 16.94 -5.63
N GLU A 460 2.78 16.32 -4.99
CA GLU A 460 3.19 16.64 -3.63
C GLU A 460 4.70 16.49 -3.44
N ALA A 461 5.24 17.25 -2.47
CA ALA A 461 6.65 17.18 -2.10
C ALA A 461 6.79 16.75 -0.64
N VAL A 462 7.73 15.83 -0.36
CA VAL A 462 8.07 15.48 1.03
C VAL A 462 8.82 16.65 1.67
N VAL A 463 8.27 17.20 2.74
CA VAL A 463 8.86 18.35 3.47
C VAL A 463 9.52 17.95 4.79
N ALA A 464 9.10 16.82 5.39
CA ALA A 464 9.72 16.30 6.59
C ALA A 464 9.49 14.79 6.78
N ARG A 465 10.37 14.17 7.56
CA ARG A 465 10.29 12.78 7.98
C ARG A 465 10.57 12.68 9.47
N GLN A 466 9.69 12.02 10.17
CA GLN A 466 9.80 11.76 11.60
C GLN A 466 10.06 10.28 11.82
N ARG A 467 11.14 10.00 12.53
CA ARG A 467 11.53 8.65 12.91
C ARG A 467 11.07 8.36 14.34
N PRO A 468 10.82 7.10 14.68
CA PRO A 468 10.46 6.73 16.04
C PRO A 468 11.60 7.06 17.00
N TYR A 469 11.23 7.50 18.18
CA TYR A 469 12.16 7.73 19.28
C TYR A 469 12.71 6.40 19.80
N ARG A 470 13.88 6.46 20.44
CA ARG A 470 14.53 5.28 21.01
C ARG A 470 13.59 4.56 21.97
N GLY A 471 13.43 3.25 21.78
CA GLY A 471 12.50 2.41 22.56
C GLY A 471 11.22 2.06 21.80
N PHE A 472 10.88 2.85 20.79
CA PHE A 472 9.78 2.60 19.86
C PHE A 472 10.30 2.11 18.51
N ALA A 473 9.47 1.35 17.82
CA ALA A 473 9.77 0.69 16.56
C ALA A 473 9.08 1.38 15.36
N GLY A 474 8.29 2.43 15.61
CA GLY A 474 7.43 3.06 14.61
C GLY A 474 6.44 4.04 15.21
N LEU A 475 5.76 4.77 14.34
CA LEU A 475 4.63 5.68 14.56
C LEU A 475 3.93 5.81 13.20
N HIS A 476 2.60 5.78 13.15
CA HIS A 476 1.93 5.75 11.84
C HIS A 476 0.66 6.58 11.72
N THR A 477 0.11 7.09 12.81
CA THR A 477 -1.06 7.96 12.75
C THR A 477 -0.84 9.16 13.65
N TYR A 478 -1.13 10.34 13.11
CA TYR A 478 -1.05 11.63 13.78
C TYR A 478 -2.37 12.39 13.62
N GLY A 479 -2.84 13.02 14.68
CA GLY A 479 -4.03 13.85 14.66
C GLY A 479 -3.90 15.05 15.58
N ARG A 480 -4.57 16.14 15.22
CA ARG A 480 -4.69 17.34 16.04
C ARG A 480 -6.07 17.94 15.86
N ALA A 481 -6.83 18.03 16.94
CA ALA A 481 -8.16 18.64 16.96
C ALA A 481 -8.59 18.88 18.42
N ALA A 482 -9.62 19.71 18.60
CA ALA A 482 -10.24 19.95 19.91
C ALA A 482 -9.26 20.35 21.05
N GLY A 483 -8.16 21.02 20.72
CA GLY A 483 -7.13 21.41 21.71
C GLY A 483 -6.21 20.26 22.15
N PHE A 484 -6.24 19.12 21.46
CA PHE A 484 -5.38 17.96 21.71
C PHE A 484 -4.55 17.62 20.48
N GLU A 485 -3.43 16.97 20.75
CA GLU A 485 -2.57 16.32 19.76
C GLU A 485 -2.42 14.86 20.15
N VAL A 486 -2.54 13.99 19.16
CA VAL A 486 -2.55 12.54 19.33
C VAL A 486 -1.65 11.87 18.30
N VAL A 487 -1.01 10.78 18.72
CA VAL A 487 -0.10 9.98 17.91
C VAL A 487 -0.10 8.56 18.46
N ASP A 488 0.16 7.56 17.63
CA ASP A 488 0.48 6.23 18.13
C ASP A 488 1.96 5.90 17.98
N PHE A 489 2.40 4.99 18.86
CA PHE A 489 3.76 4.51 18.86
C PHE A 489 3.78 2.99 18.82
N LYS A 490 4.54 2.45 17.87
CA LYS A 490 4.82 1.03 17.79
C LYS A 490 5.86 0.66 18.83
N ARG A 491 5.66 -0.40 19.59
CA ARG A 491 6.66 -0.89 20.55
C ARG A 491 6.72 -2.42 20.54
N ASN A 492 7.68 -2.97 21.28
CA ASN A 492 7.80 -4.40 21.50
C ASN A 492 7.46 -4.70 22.95
N ARG A 493 6.35 -5.41 23.20
CA ARG A 493 5.92 -5.83 24.54
C ARG A 493 6.28 -7.29 24.79
N TRP A 494 6.86 -7.58 25.95
CA TRP A 494 7.13 -8.96 26.36
C TRP A 494 5.84 -9.60 26.87
N ARG A 495 5.55 -10.83 26.44
CA ARG A 495 4.33 -11.55 26.81
C ARG A 495 4.31 -11.97 28.30
N PHE A 496 5.48 -12.12 28.93
CA PHE A 496 5.62 -12.79 30.25
C PHE A 496 6.28 -11.96 31.36
N VAL A 497 6.65 -10.70 31.11
CA VAL A 497 7.22 -9.85 32.18
C VAL A 497 6.07 -9.03 32.81
N GLN A 498 6.01 -9.03 34.14
CA GLN A 498 5.04 -8.28 34.94
C GLN A 498 5.32 -6.78 34.86
#